data_AF-A0AAD7SML5-F1
#
_entry.id   AF-A0AAD7SML5-F1
#
_cell.length_a   1.000
_cell.length_b   1.000
_cell.length_c   1.000
_cell.angle_alpha   90.00
_cell.angle_beta   90.00
_cell.angle_gamma   90.00
#
_symmetry.space_group_name_H-M   'P 1'
#
loop_
_entity.id
_entity.type
_entity.pdbx_description
1 polymer ?
#
loop_
_entity_poly.entity_id
_entity_poly.type
_entity_poly.pdbx_seq_one_letter_code
_entity_poly.pdbx_strand_id
1 'polypeptide(L)'
;MDTAEVIFSLLVVVIIIVSLLSNVLVLICFLYNPEIRKQVPALFTLNLTFCNLLLTVSNMPLTLVGLVNKGQPGGQGFCQTVGFLDTFLTTNSMLSMAALSIDRWIAVVFPLSYHSKMRHRDAALVLGYTVRQRCLEEQKRRRQRATKKISTFIGSFVLCFAPYVITRIVELFPVVPIDSHWGVASKCLAYSKAACDPFVYSLLRHQYRKTCSDIINRILKRSSLNTSGRRRENGRNNVIHTAEGTLP
;
A
#
# COMPACT_ATOMS: atom_id res chain seq x y z
N MET A 1 13.73 29.60 5.62
CA MET A 1 12.74 28.61 5.14
C MET A 1 11.39 29.26 5.24
N ASP A 2 10.67 29.32 4.13
CA ASP A 2 9.34 29.94 4.10
C ASP A 2 8.31 29.02 4.76
N THR A 3 7.19 29.57 5.24
CA THR A 3 6.13 28.79 5.91
C THR A 3 5.61 27.65 5.03
N ALA A 4 5.50 27.89 3.71
CA ALA A 4 5.13 26.88 2.73
C ALA A 4 6.17 25.74 2.65
N GLU A 5 7.48 26.05 2.66
CA GLU A 5 8.55 25.04 2.65
C GLU A 5 8.49 24.15 3.88
N VAL A 6 8.25 24.74 5.07
CA VAL A 6 8.07 23.99 6.33
C VAL A 6 6.88 23.03 6.23
N ILE A 7 5.74 23.52 5.72
CA ILE A 7 4.54 22.70 5.54
C ILE A 7 4.83 21.52 4.60
N PHE A 8 5.50 21.76 3.47
CA PHE A 8 5.86 20.70 2.53
C PHE A 8 6.85 19.70 3.12
N SER A 9 7.87 20.16 3.85
CA SER A 9 8.82 19.27 4.53
C SER A 9 8.13 18.38 5.55
N LEU A 10 7.23 18.94 6.39
CA LEU A 10 6.44 18.15 7.34
C LEU A 10 5.54 17.14 6.63
N LEU A 11 4.88 17.55 5.55
CA LEU A 11 4.02 16.68 4.76
C LEU A 11 4.81 15.52 4.13
N VAL A 12 6.00 15.77 3.59
CA VAL A 12 6.89 14.73 3.05
C VAL A 12 7.31 13.75 4.15
N VAL A 13 7.67 14.23 5.35
CA VAL A 13 8.02 13.37 6.49
C VAL A 13 6.85 12.47 6.89
N VAL A 14 5.63 13.01 6.96
CA VAL A 14 4.42 12.22 7.25
C VAL A 14 4.20 11.15 6.18
N ILE A 15 4.34 11.51 4.89
CA ILE A 15 4.20 10.54 3.78
C ILE A 15 5.24 9.43 3.89
N ILE A 16 6.50 9.74 4.21
CA ILE A 16 7.57 8.74 4.41
C ILE A 16 7.16 7.75 5.49
N ILE A 17 6.74 8.24 6.67
CA ILE A 17 6.36 7.39 7.80
C ILE A 17 5.19 6.48 7.41
N VAL A 18 4.14 7.03 6.82
CA VAL A 18 2.95 6.27 6.43
C VAL A 18 3.29 5.26 5.34
N SER A 19 4.10 5.62 4.35
CA SER A 19 4.53 4.74 3.27
C SER A 19 5.36 3.56 3.80
N LEU A 20 6.33 3.82 4.68
CA LEU A 20 7.13 2.77 5.32
C LEU A 20 6.25 1.82 6.15
N LEU A 21 5.44 2.37 7.06
CA LEU A 21 4.61 1.57 7.94
C LEU A 21 3.65 0.67 7.14
N SER A 22 3.00 1.23 6.13
CA SER A 22 1.99 0.51 5.35
C SER A 22 2.61 -0.57 4.46
N ASN A 23 3.74 -0.30 3.77
CA ASN A 23 4.41 -1.29 2.92
C ASN A 23 5.14 -2.37 3.75
N VAL A 24 5.76 -2.02 4.88
CA VAL A 24 6.35 -3.01 5.81
C VAL A 24 5.28 -3.92 6.40
N LEU A 25 4.12 -3.38 6.76
CA LEU A 25 3.00 -4.19 7.26
C LEU A 25 2.52 -5.21 6.22
N VAL A 26 2.43 -4.82 4.94
CA VAL A 26 2.09 -5.74 3.85
C VAL A 26 3.14 -6.85 3.72
N LEU A 27 4.42 -6.50 3.79
CA LEU A 27 5.52 -7.47 3.76
C LEU A 27 5.43 -8.46 4.94
N ILE A 28 5.17 -7.97 6.15
CA ILE A 28 4.96 -8.83 7.35
C ILE A 28 3.76 -9.75 7.14
N CYS A 29 2.63 -9.23 6.64
CA CYS A 29 1.43 -10.04 6.37
C CYS A 29 1.73 -11.20 5.39
N PHE A 30 2.55 -10.93 4.37
CA PHE A 30 2.99 -11.90 3.37
C PHE A 30 3.91 -12.97 3.96
N LEU A 31 4.90 -12.57 4.77
CA LEU A 31 5.81 -13.51 5.44
C LEU A 31 5.06 -14.44 6.40
N TYR A 32 4.07 -13.88 7.12
CA TYR A 32 3.30 -14.61 8.12
C TYR A 32 2.32 -15.64 7.52
N ASN A 33 1.67 -15.33 6.40
CA ASN A 33 0.63 -16.20 5.83
C ASN A 33 1.10 -16.95 4.58
N PRO A 34 1.47 -18.24 4.70
CA PRO A 34 1.87 -19.03 3.54
C PRO A 34 0.75 -19.19 2.50
N GLU A 35 -0.52 -19.09 2.92
CA GLU A 35 -1.68 -19.20 2.04
C GLU A 35 -1.82 -18.00 1.08
N ILE A 36 -1.32 -16.83 1.48
CA ILE A 36 -1.26 -15.66 0.59
C ILE A 36 -0.16 -15.89 -0.47
N ARG A 37 0.98 -16.47 -0.07
CA ARG A 37 2.15 -16.69 -0.94
C ARG A 37 1.89 -17.66 -2.10
N LYS A 38 0.95 -18.60 -1.95
CA LYS A 38 0.59 -19.56 -3.00
C LYS A 38 -0.15 -18.94 -4.19
N GLN A 39 -0.68 -17.73 -4.04
CA GLN A 39 -1.48 -17.09 -5.09
C GLN A 39 -0.57 -16.35 -6.07
N VAL A 40 -0.79 -16.51 -7.38
CA VAL A 40 -0.02 -15.79 -8.43
C VAL A 40 0.02 -14.26 -8.22
N PRO A 41 -1.07 -13.57 -7.81
CA PRO A 41 -1.05 -12.13 -7.50
C PRO A 41 -0.09 -11.72 -6.38
N ALA A 42 0.34 -12.67 -5.54
CA ALA A 42 1.18 -12.39 -4.39
C ALA A 42 2.58 -11.95 -4.81
N LEU A 43 3.12 -12.47 -5.93
CA LEU A 43 4.42 -12.06 -6.48
C LEU A 43 4.40 -10.61 -6.97
N PHE A 44 3.36 -10.21 -7.72
CA PHE A 44 3.20 -8.82 -8.19
C PHE A 44 2.98 -7.85 -7.03
N THR A 45 2.25 -8.28 -6.00
CA THR A 45 2.06 -7.48 -4.77
C THR A 45 3.40 -7.29 -4.04
N LEU A 46 4.23 -8.33 -3.97
CA LEU A 46 5.55 -8.25 -3.34
C LEU A 46 6.48 -7.32 -4.12
N ASN A 47 6.57 -7.45 -5.45
CA ASN A 47 7.36 -6.57 -6.30
C ASN A 47 6.94 -5.11 -6.12
N LEU A 48 5.63 -4.84 -6.08
CA LEU A 48 5.11 -3.50 -5.84
C LEU A 48 5.53 -2.95 -4.46
N THR A 49 5.43 -3.75 -3.39
CA THR A 49 5.84 -3.31 -2.05
C THR A 49 7.34 -3.04 -1.99
N PHE A 50 8.15 -3.84 -2.68
CA PHE A 50 9.58 -3.65 -2.77
C PHE A 50 9.94 -2.35 -3.51
N CYS A 51 9.32 -2.09 -4.66
CA CYS A 51 9.48 -0.82 -5.38
C CYS A 51 9.07 0.38 -4.54
N ASN A 52 7.92 0.32 -3.85
CA ASN A 52 7.45 1.40 -2.99
C ASN A 52 8.39 1.66 -1.82
N LEU A 53 8.95 0.62 -1.18
CA LEU A 53 9.95 0.79 -0.13
C LEU A 53 11.23 1.42 -0.67
N LEU A 54 11.72 0.96 -1.82
CA LEU A 54 12.95 1.48 -2.41
C LEU A 54 12.79 2.94 -2.87
N LEU A 55 11.63 3.30 -3.45
CA LEU A 55 11.23 4.68 -3.75
C LEU A 55 11.19 5.54 -2.47
N THR A 56 10.57 5.02 -1.41
CA THR A 56 10.39 5.74 -0.14
C THR A 56 11.73 5.99 0.58
N VAL A 57 12.65 5.02 0.55
CA VAL A 57 13.95 5.15 1.22
C VAL A 57 14.96 5.94 0.39
N SER A 58 14.86 5.90 -0.94
CA SER A 58 15.82 6.60 -1.81
C SER A 58 15.33 8.00 -2.16
N ASN A 59 14.16 8.12 -2.80
CA ASN A 59 13.74 9.38 -3.43
C ASN A 59 13.19 10.40 -2.44
N MET A 60 12.40 9.97 -1.46
CA MET A 60 11.76 10.91 -0.54
C MET A 60 12.76 11.63 0.38
N PRO A 61 13.80 10.98 0.95
CA PRO A 61 14.84 11.66 1.71
C PRO A 61 15.67 12.63 0.88
N LEU A 62 15.99 12.27 -0.38
CA LEU A 62 16.68 13.19 -1.29
C LEU A 62 15.85 14.46 -1.55
N THR A 63 14.54 14.31 -1.76
CA THR A 63 13.64 15.45 -1.94
C THR A 63 13.55 16.30 -0.67
N LEU A 64 13.51 15.67 0.51
CA LEU A 64 13.52 16.38 1.80
C LEU A 64 14.81 17.18 1.99
N VAL A 65 15.97 16.58 1.71
CA VAL A 65 17.27 17.28 1.76
C VAL A 65 17.32 18.40 0.73
N GLY A 66 16.78 18.19 -0.47
CA GLY A 66 16.69 19.22 -1.51
C GLY A 66 15.84 20.43 -1.10
N LEU A 67 14.76 20.19 -0.36
CA LEU A 67 13.92 21.24 0.24
C LEU A 67 14.64 22.03 1.33
N VAL A 68 15.36 21.35 2.24
CA VAL A 68 16.03 21.99 3.38
C VAL A 68 17.28 22.76 2.95
N ASN A 69 18.10 22.16 2.09
CA ASN A 69 19.39 22.75 1.67
C ASN A 69 19.27 23.69 0.46
N LYS A 70 18.05 23.89 -0.07
CA LYS A 70 17.77 24.67 -1.30
C LYS A 70 18.68 24.30 -2.47
N GLY A 71 19.12 23.05 -2.53
CA GLY A 71 20.15 22.58 -3.45
C GLY A 71 20.12 21.07 -3.64
N GLN A 72 20.67 20.59 -4.75
CA GLN A 72 20.67 19.16 -5.08
C GLN A 72 21.73 18.41 -4.27
N PRO A 73 21.35 17.40 -3.46
CA PRO A 73 22.32 16.63 -2.69
C PRO A 73 23.15 15.74 -3.62
N GLY A 74 24.46 15.61 -3.33
CA GLY A 74 25.33 14.61 -3.98
C GLY A 74 25.80 14.91 -5.42
N GLY A 75 25.52 16.10 -5.95
CA GLY A 75 25.96 16.51 -7.29
C GLY A 75 25.14 15.93 -8.45
N GLN A 76 25.52 16.29 -9.68
CA GLN A 76 24.71 16.06 -10.87
C GLN A 76 24.55 14.57 -11.24
N GLY A 77 25.62 13.78 -11.11
CA GLY A 77 25.57 12.34 -11.38
C GLY A 77 24.62 11.58 -10.44
N PHE A 78 24.67 11.90 -9.15
CA PHE A 78 23.77 11.30 -8.15
C PHE A 78 22.31 11.68 -8.42
N CYS A 79 22.04 12.95 -8.77
CA CYS A 79 20.71 13.40 -9.16
C CYS A 79 20.18 12.65 -10.39
N GLN A 80 21.02 12.42 -11.41
CA GLN A 80 20.65 11.66 -12.60
C GLN A 80 20.35 10.19 -12.29
N THR A 81 21.21 9.53 -11.50
CA THR A 81 21.00 8.14 -11.09
C THR A 81 19.70 7.98 -10.30
N VAL A 82 19.44 8.89 -9.36
CA VAL A 82 18.22 8.84 -8.55
C VAL A 82 16.98 9.15 -9.37
N GLY A 83 17.04 10.11 -10.31
CA GLY A 83 15.95 10.37 -11.24
C GLY A 83 15.65 9.19 -12.17
N PHE A 84 16.68 8.50 -12.66
CA PHE A 84 16.51 7.27 -13.43
C PHE A 84 15.88 6.16 -12.58
N LEU A 85 16.37 5.97 -11.35
CA LEU A 85 15.84 4.97 -10.42
C LEU A 85 14.37 5.24 -10.07
N ASP A 86 13.99 6.50 -9.84
CA ASP A 86 12.61 6.92 -9.62
C ASP A 86 11.71 6.53 -10.79
N THR A 87 12.14 6.86 -12.01
CA THR A 87 11.41 6.55 -13.24
C THR A 87 11.27 5.03 -13.43
N PHE A 88 12.36 4.29 -13.24
CA PHE A 88 12.40 2.85 -13.39
C PHE A 88 11.48 2.13 -12.38
N LEU A 89 11.62 2.45 -11.09
CA LEU A 89 10.82 1.83 -10.03
C LEU A 89 9.34 2.16 -10.15
N THR A 90 9.03 3.39 -10.57
CA THR A 90 7.65 3.81 -10.81
C THR A 90 7.05 3.05 -11.99
N THR A 91 7.80 2.88 -13.08
CA THR A 91 7.37 2.10 -14.25
C THR A 91 7.14 0.63 -13.86
N ASN A 92 8.06 0.01 -13.12
CA ASN A 92 7.90 -1.37 -12.66
C ASN A 92 6.66 -1.54 -11.74
N SER A 93 6.40 -0.54 -10.89
CA SER A 93 5.20 -0.49 -10.06
C SER A 93 3.92 -0.40 -10.89
N MET A 94 3.93 0.37 -11.98
CA MET A 94 2.80 0.47 -12.91
C MET A 94 2.53 -0.85 -13.64
N LEU A 95 3.57 -1.52 -14.14
CA LEU A 95 3.43 -2.84 -14.77
C LEU A 95 2.86 -3.87 -13.79
N SER A 96 3.30 -3.84 -12.54
CA SER A 96 2.78 -4.74 -11.49
C SER A 96 1.30 -4.48 -11.19
N MET A 97 0.87 -3.22 -11.14
CA MET A 97 -0.56 -2.87 -11.00
C MET A 97 -1.39 -3.29 -12.21
N ALA A 98 -0.86 -3.14 -13.42
CA ALA A 98 -1.53 -3.58 -14.64
C ALA A 98 -1.71 -5.10 -14.63
N ALA A 99 -0.67 -5.85 -14.28
CA ALA A 99 -0.74 -7.31 -14.13
C ALA A 99 -1.77 -7.75 -13.09
N LEU A 100 -1.81 -7.07 -11.92
CA LEU A 100 -2.83 -7.32 -10.88
C LEU A 100 -4.26 -7.04 -11.38
N SER A 101 -4.44 -6.02 -12.21
CA SER A 101 -5.73 -5.66 -12.80
C SER A 101 -6.18 -6.69 -13.84
N ILE A 102 -5.25 -7.17 -14.67
CA ILE A 102 -5.48 -8.22 -15.67
C ILE A 102 -5.82 -9.55 -15.00
N ASP A 103 -5.07 -9.97 -13.99
CA ASP A 103 -5.39 -11.16 -13.18
C ASP A 103 -6.83 -11.10 -12.67
N ARG A 104 -7.21 -9.94 -12.12
CA ARG A 104 -8.56 -9.76 -11.58
C ARG A 104 -9.64 -9.77 -12.66
N TRP A 105 -9.35 -9.26 -13.85
CA TRP A 105 -10.24 -9.30 -15.00
C TRP A 105 -10.42 -10.72 -15.52
N ILE A 106 -9.34 -11.50 -15.67
CA ILE A 106 -9.38 -12.90 -16.11
C ILE A 106 -10.23 -13.74 -15.16
N ALA A 107 -10.04 -13.60 -13.83
CA ALA A 107 -10.82 -14.33 -12.83
C ALA A 107 -12.34 -14.01 -12.84
N VAL A 108 -12.72 -12.90 -13.47
CA VAL A 108 -14.11 -12.42 -13.58
C VAL A 108 -14.74 -12.81 -14.91
N VAL A 109 -13.95 -12.74 -15.98
CA VAL A 109 -14.38 -13.05 -17.35
C VAL A 109 -14.40 -14.55 -17.59
N PHE A 110 -13.43 -15.28 -17.05
CA PHE A 110 -13.30 -16.74 -17.15
C PHE A 110 -13.49 -17.39 -15.77
N PRO A 111 -14.72 -17.39 -15.22
CA PRO A 111 -15.01 -18.11 -13.99
C PRO A 111 -14.99 -19.60 -14.33
N LEU A 112 -13.81 -20.25 -14.26
CA LEU A 112 -13.55 -21.69 -14.44
C LEU A 112 -14.47 -22.34 -15.48
N SER A 113 -13.94 -22.67 -16.67
CA SER A 113 -14.61 -23.53 -17.66
C SER A 113 -15.18 -24.78 -16.99
N TYR A 114 -16.41 -24.68 -16.47
CA TYR A 114 -17.06 -25.72 -15.72
C TYR A 114 -17.81 -26.52 -16.77
N HIS A 115 -17.08 -27.52 -17.23
CA HIS A 115 -17.62 -28.65 -17.94
C HIS A 115 -18.80 -29.20 -17.15
N SER A 116 -20.00 -29.06 -17.68
CA SER A 116 -21.14 -29.86 -17.25
C SER A 116 -21.98 -30.21 -18.47
N LYS A 117 -21.68 -31.39 -19.02
CA LYS A 117 -22.66 -32.18 -19.79
C LYS A 117 -23.36 -33.10 -18.79
N MET A 118 -24.64 -32.87 -18.46
CA MET A 118 -25.64 -33.95 -18.29
C MET A 118 -27.08 -33.43 -18.06
N ARG A 119 -28.06 -34.32 -18.28
CA ARG A 119 -29.48 -34.08 -18.65
C ARG A 119 -30.48 -34.81 -17.73
N HIS A 120 -31.52 -34.11 -17.21
CA HIS A 120 -32.87 -34.62 -16.83
C HIS A 120 -33.92 -33.47 -16.89
N ARG A 121 -34.66 -33.33 -18.00
CA ARG A 121 -35.00 -32.03 -18.62
C ARG A 121 -35.91 -31.05 -17.85
N ASP A 122 -37.03 -31.43 -17.24
CA ASP A 122 -37.99 -30.40 -16.76
C ASP A 122 -37.74 -29.94 -15.31
N ALA A 123 -37.45 -30.89 -14.41
CA ALA A 123 -36.96 -30.55 -13.06
C ALA A 123 -35.58 -29.88 -13.11
N ALA A 124 -34.70 -30.30 -14.03
CA ALA A 124 -33.42 -29.61 -14.24
C ALA A 124 -33.58 -28.28 -14.98
N LEU A 125 -34.68 -28.01 -15.69
CA LEU A 125 -34.93 -26.69 -16.28
C LEU A 125 -35.24 -25.67 -15.17
N VAL A 126 -36.13 -26.00 -14.24
CA VAL A 126 -36.46 -25.09 -13.11
C VAL A 126 -35.28 -24.96 -12.14
N LEU A 127 -34.66 -26.09 -11.77
CA LEU A 127 -33.48 -26.08 -10.90
C LEU A 127 -32.29 -25.41 -11.60
N GLY A 128 -32.10 -25.68 -12.89
CA GLY A 128 -31.05 -25.09 -13.71
C GLY A 128 -31.25 -23.59 -13.93
N TYR A 129 -32.49 -23.12 -14.11
CA TYR A 129 -32.79 -21.69 -14.19
C TYR A 129 -32.49 -21.00 -12.85
N THR A 130 -32.89 -21.60 -11.73
CA THR A 130 -32.62 -21.08 -10.39
C THR A 130 -31.12 -21.04 -10.07
N VAL A 131 -30.39 -22.12 -10.36
CA VAL A 131 -28.93 -22.20 -10.20
C VAL A 131 -28.21 -21.24 -11.14
N ARG A 132 -28.66 -21.11 -12.40
CA ARG A 132 -28.11 -20.15 -13.36
C ARG A 132 -28.35 -18.72 -12.92
N GLN A 133 -29.53 -18.39 -12.39
CA GLN A 133 -29.84 -17.07 -11.88
C GLN A 133 -29.02 -16.74 -10.63
N ARG A 134 -28.92 -17.67 -9.67
CA ARG A 134 -28.03 -17.55 -8.51
C ARG A 134 -26.56 -17.39 -8.92
N CYS A 135 -26.10 -18.17 -9.89
CA CYS A 135 -24.73 -18.12 -10.40
C CYS A 135 -24.46 -16.83 -11.18
N LEU A 136 -25.40 -16.34 -12.01
CA LEU A 136 -25.31 -15.06 -12.70
C LEU A 136 -25.34 -13.88 -11.72
N GLU A 137 -26.17 -13.93 -10.68
CA GLU A 137 -26.18 -12.93 -9.61
C GLU A 137 -24.89 -12.96 -8.77
N GLU A 138 -24.39 -14.14 -8.43
CA GLU A 138 -23.10 -14.29 -7.76
C GLU A 138 -21.96 -13.82 -8.66
N GLN A 139 -21.96 -14.17 -9.94
CA GLN A 139 -21.01 -13.66 -10.92
C GLN A 139 -21.11 -12.15 -11.00
N LYS A 140 -22.31 -11.55 -11.12
CA LYS A 140 -22.52 -10.10 -11.12
C LYS A 140 -21.98 -9.43 -9.85
N ARG A 141 -22.23 -10.02 -8.67
CA ARG A 141 -21.66 -9.56 -7.38
C ARG A 141 -20.13 -9.69 -7.36
N ARG A 142 -19.56 -10.79 -7.86
CA ARG A 142 -18.10 -11.02 -7.96
C ARG A 142 -17.47 -10.05 -8.97
N ARG A 143 -18.13 -9.81 -10.11
CA ARG A 143 -17.77 -8.82 -11.16
C ARG A 143 -17.75 -7.42 -10.56
N GLN A 144 -18.83 -6.96 -9.93
CA GLN A 144 -18.89 -5.65 -9.29
C GLN A 144 -17.81 -5.46 -8.24
N ARG A 145 -17.59 -6.46 -7.37
CA ARG A 145 -16.50 -6.43 -6.37
C ARG A 145 -15.11 -6.40 -7.01
N ALA A 146 -14.94 -6.95 -8.22
CA ALA A 146 -13.69 -6.95 -8.95
C ALA A 146 -13.47 -5.66 -9.74
N THR A 147 -14.47 -5.20 -10.47
CA THR A 147 -14.46 -3.92 -11.20
C THR A 147 -14.26 -2.75 -10.23
N LYS A 148 -14.88 -2.77 -9.05
CA LYS A 148 -14.63 -1.77 -8.00
C LYS A 148 -13.17 -1.74 -7.55
N LYS A 149 -12.50 -2.90 -7.50
CA LYS A 149 -11.06 -2.98 -7.20
C LYS A 149 -10.22 -2.37 -8.32
N ILE A 150 -10.48 -2.75 -9.57
CA ILE A 150 -9.77 -2.23 -10.76
C ILE A 150 -9.95 -0.72 -10.89
N SER A 151 -11.18 -0.22 -10.73
CA SER A 151 -11.49 1.21 -10.77
C SER A 151 -10.77 2.01 -9.68
N THR A 152 -10.60 1.44 -8.49
CA THR A 152 -9.84 2.09 -7.41
C THR A 152 -8.35 2.22 -7.79
N PHE A 153 -7.75 1.20 -8.43
CA PHE A 153 -6.36 1.27 -8.90
C PHE A 153 -6.17 2.32 -10.00
N ILE A 154 -7.07 2.34 -10.99
CA ILE A 154 -7.02 3.32 -12.10
C ILE A 154 -7.23 4.74 -11.55
N GLY A 155 -8.20 4.94 -10.66
CA GLY A 155 -8.46 6.23 -10.05
C GLY A 155 -7.29 6.75 -9.21
N SER A 156 -6.70 5.90 -8.38
CA SER A 156 -5.50 6.23 -7.58
C SER A 156 -4.32 6.63 -8.47
N PHE A 157 -4.10 5.89 -9.56
CA PHE A 157 -3.05 6.20 -10.52
C PHE A 157 -3.26 7.57 -11.18
N VAL A 158 -4.46 7.84 -11.69
CA VAL A 158 -4.76 9.12 -12.35
C VAL A 158 -4.64 10.29 -11.36
N LEU A 159 -5.21 10.18 -10.16
CA LEU A 159 -5.19 11.26 -9.18
C LEU A 159 -3.79 11.57 -8.66
N CYS A 160 -2.99 10.54 -8.36
CA CYS A 160 -1.68 10.74 -7.73
C CYS A 160 -0.55 10.96 -8.76
N PHE A 161 -0.68 10.45 -9.98
CA PHE A 161 0.42 10.42 -10.94
C PHE A 161 0.22 11.33 -12.15
N ALA A 162 -1.02 11.55 -12.61
CA ALA A 162 -1.28 12.46 -13.72
C ALA A 162 -0.77 13.89 -13.47
N PRO A 163 -0.97 14.53 -12.29
CA PRO A 163 -0.47 15.89 -12.10
C PRO A 163 1.07 15.95 -12.19
N TYR A 164 1.78 14.95 -11.67
CA TYR A 164 3.24 14.88 -11.77
C TYR A 164 3.70 14.74 -13.24
N VAL A 165 3.12 13.80 -13.99
CA VAL A 165 3.43 13.60 -15.41
C VAL A 165 3.13 14.86 -16.22
N ILE A 166 1.99 15.50 -15.98
CA ILE A 166 1.62 16.75 -16.66
C ILE A 166 2.64 17.84 -16.35
N THR A 167 3.05 18.03 -15.09
CA THR A 167 4.08 19.02 -14.76
C THR A 167 5.40 18.76 -15.47
N ARG A 168 5.83 17.50 -15.59
CA ARG A 168 7.06 17.14 -16.32
C ARG A 168 6.97 17.32 -17.82
N ILE A 169 5.80 17.07 -18.41
CA ILE A 169 5.55 17.33 -19.83
C ILE A 169 5.56 18.84 -20.09
N VAL A 170 4.94 19.65 -19.22
CA VAL A 170 4.89 21.11 -19.37
C VAL A 170 6.26 21.75 -19.16
N GLU A 171 7.11 21.26 -18.24
CA GLU A 171 8.51 21.69 -18.10
C GLU A 171 9.36 21.44 -19.35
N LEU A 172 8.96 20.50 -20.21
CA LEU A 172 9.63 20.24 -21.49
C LEU A 172 9.34 21.33 -22.54
N PHE A 173 8.27 22.11 -22.35
CA PHE A 173 7.95 23.26 -23.18
C PHE A 173 8.50 24.54 -22.53
N PRO A 174 9.44 25.27 -23.17
CA PRO A 174 10.10 26.45 -22.59
C PRO A 174 9.19 27.69 -22.41
N VAL A 175 7.87 27.52 -22.49
CA VAL A 175 6.89 28.62 -22.66
C VAL A 175 6.17 28.98 -21.35
N VAL A 176 6.27 28.19 -20.27
CA VAL A 176 5.55 28.48 -19.01
C VAL A 176 6.48 28.43 -17.80
N PRO A 177 6.67 29.54 -17.06
CA PRO A 177 7.36 29.50 -15.77
C PRO A 177 6.49 28.75 -14.77
N ILE A 178 6.91 27.55 -14.36
CA ILE A 178 6.25 26.79 -13.30
C ILE A 178 6.80 27.25 -11.95
N ASP A 179 5.89 27.67 -11.08
CA ASP A 179 6.21 28.06 -9.71
C ASP A 179 6.79 26.87 -8.93
N SER A 180 7.86 27.11 -8.15
CA SER A 180 8.57 26.09 -7.39
C SER A 180 7.64 25.31 -6.46
N HIS A 181 6.63 25.98 -5.90
CA HIS A 181 5.63 25.34 -5.02
C HIS A 181 4.78 24.29 -5.76
N TRP A 182 4.51 24.49 -7.05
CA TRP A 182 3.71 23.56 -7.84
C TRP A 182 4.46 22.25 -8.14
N GLY A 183 5.77 22.34 -8.41
CA GLY A 183 6.62 21.17 -8.61
C GLY A 183 6.81 20.34 -7.34
N VAL A 184 6.87 20.99 -6.16
CA VAL A 184 6.91 20.28 -4.87
C VAL A 184 5.56 19.63 -4.56
N ALA A 185 4.46 20.34 -4.78
CA ALA A 185 3.12 19.81 -4.56
C ALA A 185 2.82 18.59 -5.44
N SER A 186 3.21 18.62 -6.73
CA SER A 186 3.02 17.50 -7.65
C SER A 186 3.84 16.27 -7.25
N LYS A 187 5.09 16.46 -6.78
CA LYS A 187 5.91 15.38 -6.18
C LYS A 187 5.25 14.77 -4.94
N CYS A 188 4.67 15.59 -4.07
CA CYS A 188 3.99 15.10 -2.86
C CYS A 188 2.77 14.23 -3.19
N LEU A 189 2.00 14.62 -4.22
CA LEU A 189 0.90 13.80 -4.74
C LEU A 189 1.41 12.47 -5.31
N ALA A 190 2.52 12.49 -6.06
CA ALA A 190 3.14 11.27 -6.56
C ALA A 190 3.62 10.35 -5.42
N TYR A 191 4.25 10.89 -4.38
CA TYR A 191 4.68 10.11 -3.20
C TYR A 191 3.51 9.54 -2.40
N SER A 192 2.39 10.25 -2.34
CA SER A 192 1.17 9.76 -1.69
C SER A 192 0.67 8.46 -2.31
N LYS A 193 0.97 8.19 -3.59
CA LYS A 193 0.67 6.91 -4.24
C LYS A 193 1.30 5.72 -3.50
N ALA A 194 2.58 5.81 -3.13
CA ALA A 194 3.30 4.74 -2.45
C ALA A 194 2.70 4.41 -1.07
N ALA A 195 2.16 5.42 -0.39
CA ALA A 195 1.42 5.26 0.85
C ALA A 195 0.03 4.64 0.62
N CYS A 196 -0.70 5.09 -0.40
CA CYS A 196 -2.08 4.65 -0.68
C CYS A 196 -2.17 3.19 -1.15
N ASP A 197 -1.14 2.68 -1.84
CA ASP A 197 -1.14 1.35 -2.46
C ASP A 197 -1.49 0.22 -1.45
N PRO A 198 -0.77 0.06 -0.32
CA PRO A 198 -1.14 -0.86 0.78
C PRO A 198 -2.53 -0.68 1.38
N PHE A 199 -3.01 0.56 1.51
CA PHE A 199 -4.37 0.81 2.01
C PHE A 199 -5.41 0.30 1.03
N VAL A 200 -5.18 0.48 -0.27
CA VAL A 200 -6.05 -0.07 -1.32
C VAL A 200 -6.05 -1.61 -1.25
N TYR A 201 -4.90 -2.27 -1.10
CA TYR A 201 -4.86 -3.75 -0.97
C TYR A 201 -5.54 -4.28 0.30
N SER A 202 -5.24 -3.67 1.45
CA SER A 202 -5.81 -4.06 2.74
C SER A 202 -7.30 -3.78 2.81
N LEU A 203 -7.78 -2.66 2.26
CA LEU A 203 -9.21 -2.35 2.21
C LEU A 203 -9.97 -3.28 1.26
N LEU A 204 -9.32 -3.81 0.22
CA LEU A 204 -9.98 -4.60 -0.82
C LEU A 204 -9.91 -6.13 -0.64
N ARG A 205 -8.95 -6.69 0.11
CA ARG A 205 -8.87 -8.15 0.39
C ARG A 205 -9.17 -8.48 1.85
N HIS A 206 -10.27 -9.19 2.08
CA HIS A 206 -10.65 -9.74 3.38
C HIS A 206 -9.52 -10.54 4.06
N GLN A 207 -8.73 -11.29 3.28
CA GLN A 207 -7.58 -12.07 3.76
C GLN A 207 -6.47 -11.20 4.39
N TYR A 208 -6.22 -10.01 3.82
CA TYR A 208 -5.24 -9.06 4.37
C TYR A 208 -5.77 -8.38 5.63
N ARG A 209 -7.06 -7.97 5.66
CA ARG A 209 -7.67 -7.41 6.88
C ARG A 209 -7.64 -8.39 8.05
N LYS A 210 -7.98 -9.65 7.79
CA LYS A 210 -7.96 -10.70 8.81
C LYS A 210 -6.55 -10.88 9.38
N THR A 211 -5.56 -11.06 8.51
CA THR A 211 -4.15 -11.16 8.90
C THR A 211 -3.67 -9.94 9.68
N CYS A 212 -3.96 -8.74 9.19
CA CYS A 212 -3.56 -7.49 9.82
C CYS A 212 -4.18 -7.35 11.21
N SER A 213 -5.48 -7.65 11.34
CA SER A 213 -6.17 -7.67 12.63
C SER A 213 -5.57 -8.71 13.57
N ASP A 214 -5.24 -9.91 13.09
CA ASP A 214 -4.61 -10.96 13.89
C ASP A 214 -3.21 -10.54 14.39
N ILE A 215 -2.42 -9.87 13.54
CA ILE A 215 -1.11 -9.31 13.92
C ILE A 215 -1.27 -8.19 14.94
N ILE A 216 -2.17 -7.23 14.70
CA ILE A 216 -2.43 -6.12 15.63
C ILE A 216 -2.90 -6.64 16.98
N ASN A 217 -3.85 -7.58 16.99
CA ASN A 217 -4.35 -8.20 18.21
C ASN A 217 -3.23 -8.95 18.97
N ARG A 218 -2.32 -9.63 18.27
CA ARG A 218 -1.14 -10.26 18.90
C ARG A 218 -0.18 -9.23 19.49
N ILE A 219 0.09 -8.13 18.79
CA ILE A 219 0.95 -7.04 19.28
C ILE A 219 0.32 -6.36 20.50
N LEU A 220 -0.98 -6.03 20.44
CA LEU A 220 -1.73 -5.44 21.55
C LEU A 220 -1.82 -6.37 22.76
N LYS A 221 -1.98 -7.68 22.54
CA LYS A 221 -1.98 -8.66 23.63
C LYS A 221 -0.58 -8.81 24.25
N ARG A 222 0.48 -8.76 23.43
CA ARG A 222 1.87 -8.81 23.90
C ARG A 222 2.27 -7.54 24.66
N SER A 223 1.80 -6.36 24.24
CA SER A 223 2.04 -5.11 24.98
C SER A 223 1.33 -5.11 26.33
N SER A 224 0.08 -5.59 26.40
CA SER A 224 -0.67 -5.75 27.66
C SER A 224 0.02 -6.70 28.66
N LEU A 225 0.58 -7.81 28.17
CA LEU A 225 1.35 -8.76 28.98
C LEU A 225 2.65 -8.16 29.52
N ASN A 226 3.40 -7.43 28.70
CA ASN A 226 4.62 -6.73 29.14
C ASN A 226 4.32 -5.65 30.19
N THR A 227 3.22 -4.90 30.04
CA THR A 227 2.80 -3.89 31.02
C THR A 227 2.39 -4.52 32.35
N SER A 228 1.72 -5.69 32.33
CA SER A 228 1.37 -6.43 33.55
C SER A 228 2.59 -7.05 34.25
N GLY A 229 3.56 -7.57 33.49
CA GLY A 229 4.83 -8.09 34.03
C GLY A 229 5.64 -6.99 34.73
N ARG A 230 5.79 -5.83 34.09
CA ARG A 230 6.53 -4.68 34.63
C ARG A 230 5.85 -4.08 35.87
N ARG A 231 4.51 -4.12 35.97
CA ARG A 231 3.75 -3.66 37.15
C ARG A 231 3.90 -4.60 38.35
N ARG A 232 3.99 -5.93 38.11
CA ARG A 232 4.28 -6.92 39.16
C ARG A 232 5.71 -6.80 39.69
N GLU A 233 6.67 -6.54 38.82
CA GLU A 233 8.07 -6.35 39.20
C GLU A 233 8.27 -5.06 40.00
N ASN A 234 7.65 -3.96 39.59
CA ASN A 234 7.69 -2.70 40.34
C ASN A 234 6.96 -2.80 41.70
N GLY A 235 5.89 -3.58 41.79
CA GLY A 235 5.22 -3.88 43.06
C GLY A 235 6.10 -4.71 44.01
N ARG A 236 6.88 -5.66 43.48
CA ARG A 236 7.80 -6.48 44.30
C ARG A 236 8.98 -5.67 44.83
N ASN A 237 9.54 -4.76 44.03
CA ASN A 237 10.65 -3.90 44.47
C ASN A 237 10.20 -2.89 45.52
N ASN A 238 8.97 -2.36 45.42
CA ASN A 238 8.42 -1.48 46.46
C ASN A 238 8.21 -2.21 47.79
N VAL A 239 7.75 -3.47 47.77
CA VAL A 239 7.56 -4.27 49.00
C VAL A 239 8.89 -4.52 49.71
N ILE A 240 9.96 -4.83 48.96
CA ILE A 240 11.30 -5.06 49.52
C ILE A 240 11.84 -3.79 50.18
N HIS A 241 11.69 -2.62 49.54
CA HIS A 241 12.11 -1.35 50.13
C HIS A 241 11.31 -0.95 51.38
N THR A 242 10.01 -1.26 51.47
CA THR A 242 9.26 -1.06 52.73
C THR A 242 9.66 -2.04 53.83
N ALA A 243 10.10 -3.26 53.49
CA ALA A 243 10.52 -4.25 54.49
C ALA A 243 11.88 -3.88 55.12
N GLU A 244 12.80 -3.26 54.38
CA GLU A 244 14.09 -2.78 54.92
C GLU A 244 13.99 -1.48 55.74
N GLY A 245 12.88 -0.73 55.66
CA GLY A 245 12.68 0.52 56.40
C GLY A 245 12.05 0.38 57.79
N THR A 246 11.78 -0.83 58.28
CA THR A 246 11.00 -1.07 59.52
C THR A 246 11.79 -1.78 60.64
N LEU A 247 13.12 -1.82 60.56
CA LEU A 247 13.95 -2.29 61.67
C LEU A 247 14.56 -1.08 62.42
N PRO A 248 14.15 -0.84 63.68
CA PRO A 248 14.68 0.23 64.54
C PRO A 248 16.12 -0.02 65.00
#